data_AF-A0A4Y8SGW8-F1
#
_entry.id   AF-A0A4Y8SGW8-F1
#
_cell.length_a   1.000
_cell.length_b   1.000
_cell.length_c   1.000
_cell.angle_alpha   90.00
_cell.angle_beta   90.00
_cell.angle_gamma   90.00
#
_symmetry.space_group_name_H-M   'P 1'
#
loop_
_entity.id
_entity.type
_entity.pdbx_description
1 polymer ?
#
loop_
_entity_poly.entity_id
_entity_poly.type
_entity_poly.pdbx_seq_one_letter_code
_entity_poly.pdbx_strand_id
1 'polypeptide(L)'
;MNEQDTIDLMVMVSPVLWLSDFMGKIGIIEHSDFKEDEIWVRFEDEDVEPFCSHTLFVLRTPDELNETAENKRAALWPPVPENLRYLAGLQESGSAKEVRQAFEHLNDDPELHRWATIRLSEVIDHAARRKIGR
;
A
#
# COMPACT_ATOMS: atom_id res chain seq x y z
N MET A 1 8.60 -4.72 11.18
CA MET A 1 7.53 -5.54 10.67
C MET A 1 8.10 -6.92 10.61
N ASN A 2 7.53 -7.83 11.37
CA ASN A 2 7.75 -9.26 11.18
C ASN A 2 6.70 -9.78 10.17
N GLU A 3 6.80 -11.04 9.78
CA GLU A 3 5.85 -11.68 8.85
C GLU A 3 4.41 -11.67 9.39
N GLN A 4 4.24 -11.87 10.70
CA GLN A 4 2.92 -11.86 11.35
C GLN A 4 2.24 -10.49 11.27
N ASP A 5 3.01 -9.41 11.34
CA ASP A 5 2.52 -8.03 11.22
C ASP A 5 2.06 -7.71 9.78
N THR A 6 2.41 -8.56 8.81
CA THR A 6 2.02 -8.37 7.40
C THR A 6 0.82 -9.17 6.94
N ILE A 7 0.43 -10.19 7.70
CA ILE A 7 -0.80 -10.92 7.45
C ILE A 7 -1.98 -9.95 7.62
N ASP A 8 -2.99 -10.12 6.78
CA ASP A 8 -4.18 -9.27 6.70
C ASP A 8 -3.92 -7.83 6.18
N LEU A 9 -2.69 -7.50 5.77
CA LEU A 9 -2.44 -6.22 5.11
C LEU A 9 -3.02 -6.18 3.71
N MET A 10 -3.70 -5.07 3.40
CA MET A 10 -4.17 -4.76 2.06
C MET A 10 -3.02 -4.25 1.20
N VAL A 11 -2.81 -4.92 0.07
CA VAL A 11 -1.76 -4.60 -0.90
C VAL A 11 -2.32 -4.41 -2.29
N MET A 12 -1.72 -3.51 -3.05
CA MET A 12 -1.90 -3.36 -4.48
C MET A 12 -0.70 -3.98 -5.21
N VAL A 13 -0.98 -4.80 -6.22
CA VAL A 13 0.04 -5.27 -7.16
C VAL A 13 0.43 -4.12 -8.08
N SER A 14 1.73 -3.91 -8.23
CA SER A 14 2.29 -2.82 -9.03
C SER A 14 1.59 -2.64 -10.39
N PRO A 15 1.07 -1.44 -10.70
CA PRO A 15 0.35 -1.18 -11.94
C PRO A 15 1.25 -1.14 -13.19
N VAL A 16 2.56 -1.34 -13.03
CA VAL A 16 3.53 -1.42 -14.14
C VAL A 16 3.97 -2.86 -14.44
N LEU A 17 3.40 -3.86 -13.77
CA LEU A 17 3.60 -5.28 -14.08
C LEU A 17 2.74 -5.70 -15.28
N TRP A 18 3.05 -5.17 -16.46
CA TRP A 18 2.26 -5.36 -17.69
C TRP A 18 2.06 -6.81 -18.14
N LEU A 19 2.80 -7.76 -17.56
CA LEU A 19 2.71 -9.19 -17.86
C LEU A 19 1.85 -9.98 -16.84
N SER A 20 1.35 -9.34 -15.79
CA SER A 20 0.54 -9.98 -14.75
C SER A 20 -0.94 -9.68 -14.95
N ASP A 21 -1.77 -10.71 -14.89
CA ASP A 21 -3.25 -10.58 -14.86
C ASP A 21 -3.75 -9.90 -13.57
N PHE A 22 -2.85 -9.65 -12.62
CA PHE A 22 -3.13 -9.01 -11.34
C PHE A 22 -2.64 -7.57 -11.25
N MET A 23 -2.12 -6.99 -12.34
CA MET A 23 -1.64 -5.61 -12.38
C MET A 23 -2.68 -4.61 -11.86
N GLY A 24 -2.32 -3.82 -10.84
CA GLY A 24 -3.21 -2.85 -10.21
C GLY A 24 -4.31 -3.44 -9.34
N LYS A 25 -4.46 -4.78 -9.29
CA LYS A 25 -5.43 -5.45 -8.42
C LYS A 25 -5.01 -5.34 -6.96
N ILE A 26 -6.03 -5.36 -6.12
CA ILE A 26 -5.89 -5.26 -4.67
C ILE A 26 -6.24 -6.61 -4.04
N GLY A 27 -5.40 -7.03 -3.11
CA GLY A 27 -5.60 -8.25 -2.36
C GLY A 27 -5.13 -8.10 -0.92
N ILE A 28 -5.26 -9.18 -0.17
CA ILE A 28 -4.87 -9.27 1.23
C ILE A 28 -3.73 -10.28 1.34
N ILE A 29 -2.67 -9.94 2.08
CA ILE A 29 -1.58 -10.89 2.36
C ILE A 29 -2.11 -11.99 3.28
N GLU A 30 -2.02 -13.24 2.84
CA GLU A 30 -2.34 -14.41 3.68
C GLU A 30 -1.11 -15.02 4.31
N HIS A 31 0.00 -15.02 3.57
CA HIS A 31 1.25 -15.60 3.99
C HIS A 31 2.43 -14.79 3.45
N SER A 32 3.55 -14.81 4.18
CA SER A 32 4.76 -14.10 3.82
C SER A 32 5.97 -14.87 4.30
N ASP A 33 6.90 -15.15 3.39
CA ASP A 33 8.25 -15.60 3.67
C ASP A 33 9.23 -14.50 3.22
N PHE A 34 9.78 -13.76 4.19
CA PHE A 34 10.71 -12.67 3.88
C PHE A 34 12.12 -13.15 3.53
N LYS A 35 12.46 -14.43 3.77
CA LYS A 35 13.77 -14.97 3.40
C LYS A 35 13.83 -15.26 1.92
N GLU A 36 12.77 -15.83 1.37
CA GLU A 36 12.64 -16.14 -0.05
C GLU A 36 11.98 -15.00 -0.86
N ASP A 37 11.53 -13.93 -0.19
CA ASP A 37 10.76 -12.81 -0.77
C ASP A 37 9.50 -13.30 -1.50
N GLU A 38 8.80 -14.26 -0.90
CA GLU A 38 7.55 -14.82 -1.39
C GLU A 38 6.39 -14.33 -0.51
N ILE A 39 5.48 -13.56 -1.11
CA ILE A 39 4.32 -12.98 -0.44
C ILE A 39 3.06 -13.47 -1.15
N TRP A 40 2.24 -14.25 -0.46
CA TRP A 40 1.00 -14.81 -1.01
C TRP A 40 -0.15 -13.84 -0.76
N VAL A 41 -0.75 -13.39 -1.86
CA VAL A 41 -1.83 -12.41 -1.84
C VAL A 41 -3.11 -13.08 -2.32
N ARG A 42 -4.14 -13.05 -1.48
CA ARG A 42 -5.50 -13.48 -1.83
C ARG A 42 -6.28 -12.32 -2.44
N PHE A 43 -6.90 -12.57 -3.59
CA PHE A 43 -7.79 -11.64 -4.27
C PHE A 43 -9.27 -11.96 -4.00
N GLU A 44 -10.16 -11.10 -4.50
CA GLU A 44 -11.61 -11.25 -4.30
C GLU A 44 -12.19 -12.52 -4.93
N ASP A 45 -11.58 -13.01 -6.01
CA ASP A 45 -11.98 -14.23 -6.71
C ASP A 45 -11.44 -15.51 -6.03
N GLU A 46 -10.94 -15.41 -4.79
CA GLU A 46 -10.29 -16.47 -4.01
C GLU A 46 -8.96 -17.01 -4.57
N ASP A 47 -8.49 -16.50 -5.70
CA ASP A 47 -7.15 -16.79 -6.19
C ASP A 47 -6.08 -16.28 -5.22
N VAL A 48 -5.08 -17.13 -4.95
CA VAL A 48 -3.91 -16.81 -4.14
C VAL A 48 -2.68 -16.95 -5.02
N GLU A 49 -1.96 -15.85 -5.22
CA GLU A 49 -0.76 -15.83 -6.06
C GLU A 49 0.45 -15.31 -5.30
N PRO A 50 1.65 -15.87 -5.55
CA PRO A 50 2.88 -15.39 -4.94
C PRO A 50 3.41 -14.15 -5.67
N PHE A 51 3.87 -13.17 -4.90
CA PHE A 51 4.50 -11.94 -5.37
C PHE A 51 5.76 -11.63 -4.57
N CYS A 52 6.66 -10.85 -5.15
CA CYS A 52 7.80 -10.31 -4.42
C CYS A 52 7.42 -9.01 -3.70
N SER A 53 8.00 -8.72 -2.54
CA SER A 53 7.69 -7.49 -1.78
C SER A 53 7.93 -6.19 -2.57
N HIS A 54 8.84 -6.21 -3.55
CA HIS A 54 9.12 -5.08 -4.44
C HIS A 54 8.00 -4.79 -5.45
N THR A 55 7.12 -5.76 -5.67
CA THR A 55 5.99 -5.69 -6.60
C THR A 55 4.68 -5.30 -5.92
N LEU A 56 4.68 -5.17 -4.59
CA LEU A 56 3.51 -4.86 -3.79
C LEU A 56 3.61 -3.46 -3.20
N PHE A 57 2.50 -2.75 -3.22
CA PHE A 57 2.32 -1.44 -2.60
C PHE A 57 1.31 -1.55 -1.46
N VAL A 58 1.60 -0.90 -0.34
CA VAL A 58 0.62 -0.67 0.72
C VAL A 58 0.26 0.81 0.77
N LEU A 59 -0.92 1.12 1.29
CA LEU A 59 -1.23 2.49 1.68
C LEU A 59 -0.30 2.92 2.83
N ARG A 60 0.14 4.17 2.78
CA ARG A 60 0.75 4.83 3.93
C ARG A 60 -0.27 4.98 5.05
N THR A 61 0.21 5.07 6.28
CA THR A 61 -0.67 5.20 7.44
C THR A 61 -1.44 6.53 7.41
N PRO A 62 -2.59 6.64 8.10
CA PRO A 62 -3.32 7.91 8.19
C PRO A 62 -2.45 9.10 8.63
N ASP A 63 -1.56 8.87 9.60
CA ASP A 63 -0.61 9.88 10.08
C ASP A 63 0.35 10.34 8.98
N GLU A 64 0.95 9.40 8.24
CA GLU A 64 1.89 9.70 7.14
C GLU A 64 1.20 10.42 5.98
N LEU A 65 -0.05 10.06 5.68
CA LEU A 65 -0.86 10.72 4.65
C LEU A 65 -1.20 12.16 5.04
N ASN A 66 -1.65 12.37 6.29
CA ASN A 66 -1.95 13.70 6.82
C ASN A 66 -0.70 14.58 6.89
N GLU A 67 0.43 14.03 7.34
CA GLU A 67 1.71 14.73 7.38
C GLU A 67 2.15 15.14 5.97
N THR A 68 2.05 14.23 4.99
CA THR A 68 2.40 14.51 3.60
C THR A 68 1.50 15.60 3.01
N ALA A 69 0.19 15.52 3.25
CA ALA A 69 -0.78 16.52 2.79
C ALA A 69 -0.47 17.91 3.34
N GLU A 70 -0.02 18.02 4.59
CA GLU A 70 0.31 19.30 5.22
C GLU A 70 1.67 19.84 4.78
N ASN A 71 2.73 19.02 4.88
CA ASN A 71 4.10 19.44 4.63
C ASN A 71 4.39 19.70 3.15
N LYS A 72 3.62 19.10 2.24
CA LYS A 72 3.82 19.23 0.79
C LYS A 72 2.72 20.02 0.10
N ARG A 73 1.77 20.61 0.84
CA ARG A 73 0.59 21.32 0.28
C ARG A 73 0.91 22.31 -0.83
N ALA A 74 1.99 23.09 -0.68
CA ALA A 74 2.38 24.12 -1.65
C ALA A 74 3.08 23.57 -2.90
N ALA A 75 3.57 22.33 -2.85
CA ALA A 75 4.34 21.68 -3.91
C ALA A 75 3.53 20.64 -4.70
N LEU A 76 2.41 20.18 -4.14
CA LEU A 76 1.54 19.18 -4.76
C LEU A 76 0.46 19.84 -5.61
N TRP A 77 0.01 19.12 -6.63
CA TRP A 77 -1.16 19.52 -7.40
C TRP A 77 -2.40 19.65 -6.47
N PRO A 78 -3.23 20.71 -6.60
CA PRO A 78 -4.19 21.11 -5.56
C PRO A 78 -5.13 20.04 -4.96
N PRO A 79 -5.74 19.11 -5.74
CA PRO A 79 -6.55 18.02 -5.19
C PRO A 79 -5.74 16.93 -4.49
N VAL A 80 -4.43 16.78 -4.70
CA VAL A 80 -3.64 15.70 -4.10
C VAL A 80 -3.64 15.79 -2.56
N PRO A 81 -3.35 16.93 -1.91
CA PRO A 81 -3.48 17.05 -0.45
C PRO A 81 -4.87 16.72 0.09
N GLU A 82 -5.94 17.07 -0.62
CA GLU A 82 -7.31 16.78 -0.20
C GLU A 82 -7.61 15.28 -0.29
N ASN A 83 -7.19 14.65 -1.39
CA ASN A 83 -7.31 13.22 -1.59
C ASN A 83 -6.49 12.41 -0.58
N LEU A 84 -5.29 12.87 -0.21
CA LEU A 84 -4.48 12.23 0.84
C LEU A 84 -5.20 12.25 2.21
N ARG A 85 -5.79 13.39 2.59
CA ARG A 85 -6.57 13.49 3.83
C ARG A 85 -7.85 12.66 3.78
N TYR A 86 -8.51 12.60 2.62
CA TYR A 86 -9.66 11.74 2.40
C TYR A 86 -9.31 10.26 2.59
N LEU A 87 -8.19 9.80 2.01
CA LEU A 87 -7.68 8.44 2.20
C LEU A 87 -7.32 8.15 3.66
N ALA A 88 -6.74 9.13 4.37
CA ALA A 88 -6.47 9.00 5.81
C ALA A 88 -7.77 8.79 6.60
N GLY A 89 -8.78 9.63 6.37
CA GLY A 89 -10.08 9.51 7.04
C GLY A 89 -10.83 8.21 6.70
N LEU A 90 -10.71 7.73 5.45
CA LEU A 90 -11.26 6.44 5.04
C LEU A 90 -10.58 5.27 5.76
N GLN A 91 -9.26 5.30 5.94
CA GLN A 91 -8.56 4.24 6.68
C GLN A 91 -8.95 4.22 8.16
N GLU A 92 -9.30 5.36 8.76
CA GLU A 92 -9.69 5.45 10.17
C GLU A 92 -11.16 5.07 10.43
N SER A 93 -12.05 5.37 9.49
CA SER A 93 -13.50 5.32 9.72
C SER A 93 -14.32 4.61 8.64
N GLY A 94 -13.72 4.31 7.49
CA GLY A 94 -14.35 3.64 6.38
C GLY A 94 -14.37 2.12 6.53
N SER A 95 -15.23 1.47 5.78
CA SER A 95 -15.23 0.02 5.62
C SER A 95 -14.06 -0.44 4.76
N ALA A 96 -13.61 -1.69 4.92
CA ALA A 96 -12.57 -2.27 4.07
C ALA A 96 -12.89 -2.19 2.57
N LYS A 97 -14.18 -2.24 2.21
CA LYS A 97 -14.65 -2.06 0.83
C LYS A 97 -14.43 -0.64 0.32
N GLU A 98 -14.73 0.38 1.13
CA GLU A 98 -14.53 1.78 0.76
C GLU A 98 -13.04 2.11 0.66
N VAL A 99 -12.21 1.60 1.58
CA VAL A 99 -10.75 1.73 1.51
C VAL A 99 -10.21 1.09 0.24
N ARG A 100 -10.66 -0.12 -0.09
CA ARG A 100 -10.27 -0.81 -1.33
C ARG A 100 -10.63 0.01 -2.57
N GLN A 101 -11.86 0.49 -2.68
CA GLN A 101 -12.29 1.28 -3.83
C GLN A 101 -11.47 2.57 -3.99
N ALA A 102 -11.19 3.27 -2.88
CA ALA A 102 -10.33 4.44 -2.92
C ALA A 102 -8.89 4.10 -3.29
N PHE A 103 -8.42 2.91 -2.91
CA PHE A 103 -7.11 2.41 -3.27
C PHE A 103 -7.02 2.02 -4.76
N GLU A 104 -8.10 1.49 -5.35
CA GLU A 104 -8.20 1.20 -6.79
C GLU A 104 -8.11 2.48 -7.64
N HIS A 105 -8.76 3.56 -7.18
CA HIS A 105 -8.71 4.86 -7.83
C HIS A 105 -7.30 5.47 -7.89
N LEU A 106 -6.35 5.00 -7.08
CA LEU A 106 -4.95 5.45 -7.19
C LEU A 106 -4.33 5.06 -8.53
N ASN A 107 -4.80 4.00 -9.19
CA ASN A 107 -4.28 3.60 -10.49
C ASN A 107 -4.51 4.66 -11.58
N ASP A 108 -5.55 5.49 -11.41
CA ASP A 108 -5.91 6.54 -12.36
C ASP A 108 -5.13 7.86 -12.12
N ASP A 109 -4.49 8.01 -10.95
CA ASP A 109 -3.72 9.20 -10.56
C ASP A 109 -2.30 8.82 -10.11
N PRO A 110 -1.31 8.83 -11.03
CA PRO A 110 0.07 8.49 -10.72
C PRO A 110 0.73 9.40 -9.68
N GLU A 111 0.31 10.67 -9.58
CA GLU A 111 0.85 11.59 -8.59
C GLU A 111 0.33 11.23 -7.21
N LEU A 112 -0.99 11.03 -7.07
CA LEU A 112 -1.58 10.59 -5.81
C LEU A 112 -1.07 9.21 -5.40
N HIS A 113 -0.97 8.24 -6.32
CA HIS A 113 -0.40 6.92 -6.06
C HIS A 113 0.99 7.03 -5.43
N ARG A 114 1.86 7.87 -5.99
CA ARG A 114 3.24 8.06 -5.51
C ARG A 114 3.29 8.55 -4.06
N TRP A 115 2.35 9.40 -3.66
CA TRP A 115 2.33 9.99 -2.32
C TRP A 115 1.51 9.18 -1.31
N ALA A 116 0.50 8.47 -1.77
CA ALA A 116 -0.39 7.69 -0.92
C ALA A 116 0.15 6.29 -0.61
N THR A 117 1.05 5.77 -1.44
CA THR A 117 1.57 4.40 -1.31
C THR A 117 3.04 4.36 -0.91
N ILE A 118 3.46 3.19 -0.46
CA ILE A 118 4.85 2.82 -0.22
C ILE A 118 5.03 1.35 -0.60
N ARG A 119 6.20 0.98 -1.13
CA ARG A 119 6.48 -0.42 -1.47
C ARG A 119 6.57 -1.26 -0.21
N LEU A 120 6.08 -2.49 -0.26
CA LEU A 120 6.14 -3.39 0.89
C LEU A 120 7.59 -3.64 1.34
N SER A 121 8.53 -3.77 0.38
CA SER A 121 9.96 -3.92 0.70
C SER A 121 10.52 -2.74 1.50
N GLU A 122 10.09 -1.51 1.19
CA GLU A 122 10.52 -0.31 1.93
C GLU A 122 9.98 -0.33 3.37
N VAL A 123 8.75 -0.79 3.58
CA VAL A 123 8.17 -0.92 4.93
C VAL A 123 8.91 -1.97 5.76
N ILE A 124 9.25 -3.11 5.16
CA ILE A 124 10.04 -4.16 5.80
C ILE A 124 11.42 -3.62 6.22
N ASP A 125 12.13 -2.96 5.31
CA ASP A 125 13.45 -2.36 5.54
C ASP A 125 13.42 -1.28 6.62
N HIS A 126 12.46 -0.36 6.57
CA HIS A 126 12.32 0.72 7.54
C HIS A 126 12.11 0.17 8.95
N ALA A 127 11.32 -0.88 9.07
CA ALA A 127 11.05 -1.47 10.37
C ALA A 127 12.19 -2.35 10.90
N ALA A 128 13.01 -2.94 10.02
CA ALA A 128 14.27 -3.57 10.41
C ALA A 128 15.27 -2.53 10.96
N ARG A 129 15.41 -1.37 10.30
CA ARG A 129 16.29 -0.28 10.74
C ARG A 129 15.91 0.30 12.11
N ARG A 130 14.62 0.38 12.44
CA ARG A 130 14.16 0.82 13.77
C ARG A 130 14.56 -0.13 14.91
N LYS A 131 14.79 -1.43 14.65
CA LYS A 131 15.20 -2.40 15.67
C LYS A 131 16.70 -2.35 16.01
N ILE A 132 17.55 -1.79 15.15
CA ILE A 132 19.01 -1.79 15.32
C ILE A 132 19.49 -0.56 16.13
N GLY A 133 18.63 0.45 16.34
CA GLY A 133 18.98 1.71 17.01
C GLY A 133 18.60 1.80 18.49
N ARG A 134 18.53 0.70 19.24
CA ARG A 134 18.16 0.70 20.67
C ARG A 134 19.22 0.06 21.56
#